data_AF-A0A250I6H9-F1
#
_entry.id   AF-A0A250I6H9-F1
#
_cell.length_a   1.000
_cell.length_b   1.000
_cell.length_c   1.000
_cell.angle_alpha   90.00
_cell.angle_beta   90.00
_cell.angle_gamma   90.00
#
_symmetry.space_group_name_H-M   'P 1'
#
loop_
_entity.id
_entity.type
_entity.pdbx_description
1 polymer ?
#
loop_
_entity_poly.entity_id
_entity_poly.type
_entity_poly.pdbx_seq_one_letter_code
_entity_poly.pdbx_strand_id
1 'polypeptide(L)'
;MLQMVIIRENALAVIEQLEEGLRQPLMPPQREELWTRFSTYRRIAAISVLLAEADVPAFRHDLRLSAMARREMLSSSLDTEAPSWFRCAGRVEPLFDALSAGDVGLARDIARHSPRHWVADEEFEDDFRYADFLHEHLLAETKHPSPGEERAIAAFQQCSGDSGSPRLAVCAALFNRDQDAFDAALEDLLVERAAEFRNAGPALHPERFLTESHVFIEGLALLRLAEDRGLHTQPEYRMMPGLARR
;
A
#
# COMPACT_ATOMS: atom_id res chain seq x y z
N MET A 1 -4.43 -12.06 21.71
CA MET A 1 -5.46 -12.86 21.01
C MET A 1 -6.84 -12.23 21.15
N LEU A 2 -7.45 -12.12 22.34
CA LEU A 2 -8.78 -11.51 22.53
C LEU A 2 -8.92 -10.10 21.94
N GLN A 3 -7.90 -9.25 22.08
CA GLN A 3 -7.90 -7.89 21.52
C GLN A 3 -8.00 -7.87 19.99
N MET A 4 -7.32 -8.78 19.27
CA MET A 4 -7.36 -8.83 17.80
C MET A 4 -8.72 -9.33 17.28
N VAL A 5 -9.37 -10.24 18.03
CA VAL A 5 -10.73 -10.69 17.71
C VAL A 5 -11.72 -9.52 17.81
N ILE A 6 -11.63 -8.73 18.88
CA ILE A 6 -12.49 -7.55 19.06
C ILE A 6 -12.26 -6.52 17.95
N ILE A 7 -11.00 -6.22 17.61
CA ILE A 7 -10.67 -5.29 16.51
C ILE A 7 -11.26 -5.80 15.19
N ARG A 8 -11.16 -7.11 14.92
CA ARG A 8 -11.74 -7.71 13.72
C ARG A 8 -13.27 -7.56 13.69
N GLU A 9 -13.95 -7.89 14.80
CA GLU A 9 -15.42 -7.77 14.90
C GLU A 9 -15.88 -6.32 14.68
N ASN A 10 -15.19 -5.35 15.30
CA ASN A 10 -15.46 -3.92 15.08
C ASN A 10 -15.27 -3.53 13.62
N ALA A 11 -14.16 -3.94 13.01
CA ALA A 11 -13.88 -3.63 11.60
C ALA A 11 -14.94 -4.21 10.68
N LEU A 12 -15.39 -5.46 10.91
CA LEU A 12 -16.45 -6.10 10.13
C LEU A 12 -17.80 -5.38 10.31
N ALA A 13 -18.15 -4.98 11.52
CA ALA A 13 -19.39 -4.21 11.77
C ALA A 13 -19.36 -2.84 11.05
N VAL A 14 -18.21 -2.17 11.02
CA VAL A 14 -18.05 -0.92 10.26
C VAL A 14 -18.14 -1.17 8.75
N ILE A 15 -17.52 -2.23 8.25
CA ILE A 15 -17.59 -2.64 6.84
C ILE A 15 -19.05 -2.83 6.41
N GLU A 16 -19.86 -3.54 7.19
CA GLU A 16 -21.28 -3.75 6.87
C GLU A 16 -22.05 -2.43 6.72
N GLN A 17 -21.78 -1.45 7.59
CA GLN A 17 -22.39 -0.12 7.51
C GLN A 17 -21.92 0.65 6.26
N LEU A 18 -20.63 0.55 5.93
CA LEU A 18 -20.06 1.19 4.74
C LEU A 18 -20.62 0.58 3.44
N GLU A 19 -20.81 -0.74 3.38
CA GLU A 19 -21.45 -1.41 2.25
C GLU A 19 -22.88 -0.94 2.04
N GLU A 20 -23.64 -0.79 3.13
CA GLU A 20 -25.00 -0.25 3.04
C GLU A 20 -24.99 1.22 2.58
N GLY A 21 -24.07 2.03 3.09
CA GLY A 21 -23.88 3.41 2.64
C GLY A 21 -23.56 3.52 1.14
N LEU A 22 -22.69 2.65 0.63
CA LEU A 22 -22.30 2.62 -0.79
C LEU A 22 -23.43 2.22 -1.74
N ARG A 23 -24.49 1.56 -1.25
CA ARG A 23 -25.71 1.25 -2.03
C ARG A 23 -26.64 2.45 -2.19
N GLN A 24 -26.47 3.50 -1.38
CA GLN A 24 -27.31 4.69 -1.42
C GLN A 24 -26.87 5.66 -2.53
N PRO A 25 -27.75 6.56 -3.01
CA PRO A 25 -27.34 7.68 -3.84
C PRO A 25 -26.38 8.60 -3.09
N LEU A 26 -25.17 8.79 -3.60
CA LEU A 26 -24.10 9.57 -2.97
C LEU A 26 -23.54 10.61 -3.93
N MET A 27 -23.16 11.76 -3.39
CA MET A 27 -22.33 12.72 -4.12
C MET A 27 -20.91 12.15 -4.30
N PRO A 28 -20.17 12.53 -5.36
CA PRO A 28 -18.86 11.97 -5.63
C PRO A 28 -17.88 11.98 -4.44
N PRO A 29 -17.68 13.09 -3.70
CA PRO A 29 -16.74 13.10 -2.57
C PRO A 29 -17.13 12.16 -1.43
N GLN A 30 -18.44 11.99 -1.19
CA GLN A 30 -18.94 11.08 -0.16
C GLN A 30 -18.67 9.62 -0.54
N ARG A 31 -18.87 9.29 -1.83
CA ARG A 31 -18.58 7.95 -2.35
C ARG A 31 -17.09 7.62 -2.24
N GLU A 32 -16.22 8.58 -2.57
CA GLU A 32 -14.77 8.41 -2.43
C GLU A 32 -14.36 8.18 -0.97
N GLU A 33 -14.90 8.98 -0.05
CA GLU A 33 -14.66 8.79 1.38
C GLU A 33 -15.08 7.38 1.86
N LEU A 34 -16.28 6.93 1.48
CA LEU A 34 -16.75 5.60 1.87
C LEU A 34 -15.87 4.48 1.30
N TRP A 35 -15.41 4.59 0.05
CA TRP A 35 -14.49 3.61 -0.53
C TRP A 35 -13.13 3.61 0.17
N THR A 36 -12.56 4.77 0.48
CA THR A 36 -11.30 4.88 1.23
C THR A 36 -11.43 4.28 2.62
N ARG A 37 -12.53 4.54 3.32
CA ARG A 37 -12.80 3.95 4.64
C ARG A 37 -13.00 2.44 4.53
N PHE A 38 -13.76 1.97 3.54
CA PHE A 38 -13.99 0.55 3.32
C PHE A 38 -12.66 -0.19 3.10
N SER A 39 -11.79 0.36 2.25
CA SER A 39 -10.43 -0.17 2.03
C SER A 39 -9.64 -0.24 3.33
N THR A 40 -9.62 0.84 4.11
CA THR A 40 -8.92 0.91 5.39
C THR A 40 -9.39 -0.18 6.37
N TYR A 41 -10.71 -0.33 6.55
CA TYR A 41 -11.25 -1.32 7.49
C TYR A 41 -11.08 -2.76 7.00
N ARG A 42 -11.11 -3.00 5.68
CA ARG A 42 -10.78 -4.32 5.11
C ARG A 42 -9.33 -4.71 5.42
N ARG A 43 -8.38 -3.79 5.29
CA ARG A 43 -6.99 -4.06 5.74
C ARG A 43 -6.91 -4.36 7.24
N ILE A 44 -7.60 -3.59 8.08
CA ILE A 44 -7.63 -3.84 9.53
C ILE A 44 -8.16 -5.24 9.82
N ALA A 45 -9.26 -5.64 9.19
CA ALA A 45 -9.82 -6.99 9.31
C ALA A 45 -8.83 -8.07 8.85
N ALA A 46 -8.15 -7.85 7.72
CA ALA A 46 -7.13 -8.74 7.20
C ALA A 46 -6.00 -8.97 8.21
N ILE A 47 -5.37 -7.90 8.70
CA ILE A 47 -4.26 -8.02 9.64
C ILE A 47 -4.74 -8.64 10.97
N SER A 48 -5.94 -8.27 11.42
CA SER A 48 -6.49 -8.81 12.67
C SER A 48 -6.74 -10.31 12.60
N VAL A 49 -7.29 -10.83 11.49
CA VAL A 49 -7.52 -12.28 11.34
C VAL A 49 -6.20 -13.04 11.23
N LEU A 50 -5.20 -12.46 10.55
CA LEU A 50 -3.85 -13.02 10.50
C LEU A 50 -3.23 -13.14 11.89
N LEU A 51 -3.32 -12.08 12.72
CA LEU A 51 -2.72 -12.03 14.05
C LEU A 51 -3.48 -12.87 15.09
N ALA A 52 -4.80 -12.99 14.96
CA ALA A 52 -5.65 -13.73 15.89
C ALA A 52 -5.62 -15.24 15.62
N GLU A 53 -5.68 -15.62 14.35
CA GLU A 53 -6.05 -16.98 13.92
C GLU A 53 -5.04 -17.60 12.94
N ALA A 54 -4.06 -16.84 12.45
CA ALA A 54 -3.15 -17.24 11.37
C ALA A 54 -3.88 -17.69 10.08
N ASP A 55 -5.09 -17.17 9.85
CA ASP A 55 -5.90 -17.48 8.67
C ASP A 55 -5.41 -16.69 7.45
N VAL A 56 -4.52 -17.33 6.67
CA VAL A 56 -3.97 -16.76 5.42
C VAL A 56 -5.03 -16.56 4.35
N PRO A 57 -5.92 -17.52 4.06
CA PRO A 57 -7.01 -17.30 3.12
C PRO A 57 -7.86 -16.05 3.43
N ALA A 58 -8.29 -15.87 4.69
CA ALA A 58 -9.08 -14.72 5.08
C ALA A 58 -8.27 -13.40 5.00
N PHE A 59 -7.01 -13.43 5.46
CA PHE A 59 -6.08 -12.29 5.30
C PHE A 59 -5.98 -11.84 3.84
N ARG A 60 -5.69 -12.76 2.91
CA ARG A 60 -5.57 -12.45 1.48
C ARG A 60 -6.89 -11.97 0.89
N HIS A 61 -8.00 -12.57 1.31
CA HIS A 61 -9.34 -12.19 0.85
C HIS A 61 -9.65 -10.73 1.21
N ASP A 62 -9.47 -10.34 2.47
CA ASP A 62 -9.77 -8.97 2.92
C ASP A 62 -8.79 -7.95 2.32
N LEU A 63 -7.50 -8.27 2.16
CA LEU A 63 -6.56 -7.40 1.43
C LEU A 63 -6.98 -7.19 -0.03
N ARG A 64 -7.41 -8.26 -0.71
CA ARG A 64 -7.94 -8.15 -2.08
C ARG A 64 -9.16 -7.24 -2.12
N LEU A 65 -10.10 -7.35 -1.17
CA LEU A 65 -11.26 -6.47 -1.10
C LEU A 65 -10.88 -5.01 -0.83
N SER A 66 -9.86 -4.76 0.00
CA SER A 66 -9.29 -3.43 0.19
C SER A 66 -8.79 -2.83 -1.13
N ALA A 67 -7.99 -3.59 -1.86
CA ALA A 67 -7.48 -3.19 -3.17
C ALA A 67 -8.60 -2.99 -4.21
N MET A 68 -9.62 -3.85 -4.22
CA MET A 68 -10.76 -3.73 -5.13
C MET A 68 -11.53 -2.42 -4.92
N ALA A 69 -11.70 -1.97 -3.66
CA ALA A 69 -12.32 -0.69 -3.36
C ALA A 69 -11.55 0.49 -3.97
N ARG A 70 -10.21 0.48 -3.89
CA ARG A 70 -9.37 1.48 -4.56
C ARG A 70 -9.51 1.44 -6.07
N ARG A 71 -9.48 0.24 -6.67
CA ARG A 71 -9.67 0.08 -8.12
C ARG A 71 -11.02 0.64 -8.54
N GLU A 72 -12.10 0.29 -7.84
CA GLU A 72 -13.45 0.77 -8.14
C GLU A 72 -13.52 2.30 -8.10
N MET A 73 -12.99 2.90 -7.03
CA MET A 73 -12.92 4.35 -6.87
C MET A 73 -12.15 5.02 -8.03
N LEU A 74 -10.97 4.50 -8.39
CA LEU A 74 -10.15 5.04 -9.47
C LEU A 74 -10.77 4.82 -10.87
N SER A 75 -11.44 3.69 -11.09
CA SER A 75 -12.06 3.36 -12.38
C SER A 75 -13.40 4.06 -12.61
N SER A 76 -14.04 4.56 -11.55
CA SER A 76 -15.26 5.33 -11.71
C SER A 76 -14.93 6.69 -12.35
N SER A 77 -15.49 6.90 -13.54
CA SER A 77 -15.44 8.20 -14.22
C SER A 77 -16.27 9.18 -13.41
N LEU A 78 -15.60 10.09 -12.72
CA LEU A 78 -16.24 11.24 -12.13
C LEU A 78 -16.01 12.40 -13.09
N ASP A 79 -17.10 12.98 -13.60
CA ASP A 79 -17.09 14.28 -14.27
C ASP A 79 -16.81 15.39 -13.22
N THR A 80 -15.68 15.27 -12.52
CA THR A 80 -15.26 16.23 -11.51
C THR A 80 -13.98 16.88 -12.00
N GLU A 81 -14.08 18.15 -12.38
CA GLU A 81 -12.92 18.99 -12.73
C GLU A 81 -11.98 19.22 -11.53
N ALA A 82 -12.48 19.03 -10.30
CA ALA A 82 -11.71 19.26 -9.09
C ALA A 82 -10.83 18.06 -8.72
N PRO A 83 -9.55 18.29 -8.33
CA PRO A 83 -8.73 17.28 -7.69
C PRO A 83 -9.42 16.75 -6.42
N SER A 84 -9.15 15.49 -6.09
CA SER A 84 -9.64 14.86 -4.85
C SER A 84 -8.48 14.15 -4.15
N TRP A 85 -8.22 14.51 -2.90
CA TRP A 85 -7.21 13.86 -2.06
C TRP A 85 -7.40 12.35 -1.91
N PHE A 86 -8.63 11.85 -2.06
CA PHE A 86 -8.92 10.42 -2.05
C PHE A 86 -8.34 9.73 -3.30
N ARG A 87 -8.23 10.44 -4.42
CA ARG A 87 -7.76 9.91 -5.71
C ARG A 87 -6.25 10.01 -5.89
N CYS A 88 -5.56 10.87 -5.14
CA CYS A 88 -4.11 11.08 -5.19
C CYS A 88 -3.30 9.78 -5.32
N ALA A 89 -2.25 9.83 -6.14
CA ALA A 89 -1.46 8.65 -6.48
C ALA A 89 -0.68 8.13 -5.28
N GLY A 90 -0.22 9.01 -4.40
CA GLY A 90 0.49 8.72 -3.14
C GLY A 90 -0.26 7.82 -2.17
N ARG A 91 -1.57 7.60 -2.37
CA ARG A 91 -2.37 6.60 -1.64
C ARG A 91 -2.10 5.19 -2.14
N VAL A 92 -0.88 4.72 -1.87
CA VAL A 92 -0.34 3.44 -2.33
C VAL A 92 -0.77 2.25 -1.48
N GLU A 93 -1.40 2.48 -0.32
CA GLU A 93 -1.78 1.41 0.58
C GLU A 93 -2.57 0.27 -0.12
N PRO A 94 -3.65 0.55 -0.88
CA PRO A 94 -4.41 -0.53 -1.50
C PRO A 94 -3.65 -1.22 -2.65
N LEU A 95 -2.63 -0.58 -3.23
CA LEU A 95 -1.72 -1.21 -4.18
C LEU A 95 -0.86 -2.27 -3.47
N PHE A 96 -0.35 -1.97 -2.27
CA PHE A 96 0.36 -2.96 -1.45
C PHE A 96 -0.55 -4.08 -0.97
N ASP A 97 -1.83 -3.80 -0.71
CA ASP A 97 -2.81 -4.83 -0.38
C ASP A 97 -2.98 -5.82 -1.52
N ALA A 98 -3.09 -5.33 -2.76
CA ALA A 98 -3.19 -6.20 -3.95
C ALA A 98 -1.95 -7.10 -4.09
N LEU A 99 -0.76 -6.52 -3.97
CA LEU A 99 0.51 -7.25 -4.07
C LEU A 99 0.65 -8.30 -2.97
N SER A 100 0.33 -7.94 -1.73
CA SER A 100 0.40 -8.83 -0.57
C SER A 100 -0.68 -9.92 -0.60
N ALA A 101 -1.84 -9.66 -1.21
CA ALA A 101 -2.84 -10.69 -1.49
C ALA A 101 -2.40 -11.67 -2.60
N GLY A 102 -1.36 -11.32 -3.37
CA GLY A 102 -0.87 -12.07 -4.52
C GLY A 102 -1.58 -11.75 -5.84
N ASP A 103 -2.40 -10.71 -5.88
CA ASP A 103 -3.13 -10.28 -7.08
C ASP A 103 -2.40 -9.16 -7.83
N VAL A 104 -1.38 -9.55 -8.59
CA VAL A 104 -0.60 -8.63 -9.44
C VAL A 104 -1.46 -7.99 -10.54
N GLY A 105 -2.52 -8.69 -10.99
CA GLY A 105 -3.46 -8.14 -11.99
C GLY A 105 -4.19 -6.92 -11.44
N LEU A 106 -4.73 -7.04 -10.23
CA LEU A 106 -5.39 -5.94 -9.52
C LEU A 106 -4.43 -4.79 -9.20
N ALA A 107 -3.19 -5.10 -8.79
CA ALA A 107 -2.16 -4.08 -8.55
C ALA A 107 -1.86 -3.27 -9.82
N ARG A 108 -1.75 -3.94 -10.98
CA ARG A 108 -1.60 -3.29 -12.28
C ARG A 108 -2.82 -2.47 -12.67
N ASP A 109 -4.03 -2.95 -12.40
CA ASP A 109 -5.24 -2.18 -12.67
C ASP A 109 -5.30 -0.90 -11.83
N ILE A 110 -4.91 -0.95 -10.55
CA ILE A 110 -4.75 0.26 -9.73
C ILE A 110 -3.73 1.20 -10.40
N ALA A 111 -2.53 0.71 -10.72
CA ALA A 111 -1.49 1.52 -11.35
C ALA A 111 -1.92 2.17 -12.67
N ARG A 112 -2.74 1.49 -13.49
CA ARG A 112 -3.28 2.04 -14.75
C ARG A 112 -4.24 3.21 -14.52
N HIS A 113 -5.08 3.12 -13.49
CA HIS A 113 -6.12 4.11 -13.21
C HIS A 113 -5.67 5.20 -12.23
N SER A 114 -4.51 5.04 -11.59
CA SER A 114 -3.93 6.06 -10.71
C SER A 114 -3.59 7.34 -11.49
N PRO A 115 -3.75 8.54 -10.87
CA PRO A 115 -3.29 9.79 -11.46
C PRO A 115 -1.80 9.78 -11.81
N ARG A 116 -1.43 10.52 -12.87
CA ARG A 116 -0.05 10.61 -13.39
C ARG A 116 0.63 11.94 -13.12
N HIS A 117 -0.02 12.80 -12.35
CA HIS A 117 0.49 14.12 -12.00
C HIS A 117 0.35 14.32 -10.50
N TRP A 118 1.35 14.98 -9.93
CA TRP A 118 1.35 15.41 -8.54
C TRP A 118 0.32 16.50 -8.33
N VAL A 119 -0.47 16.39 -7.25
CA VAL A 119 -1.44 17.40 -6.83
C VAL A 119 -0.91 18.12 -5.59
N ALA A 120 -0.23 19.26 -5.80
CA ALA A 120 0.59 19.92 -4.78
C ALA A 120 -0.14 20.29 -3.47
N ASP A 121 -1.43 20.61 -3.53
CA ASP A 121 -2.21 21.00 -2.36
C ASP A 121 -2.90 19.81 -1.67
N GLU A 122 -2.83 18.60 -2.24
CA GLU A 122 -3.59 17.42 -1.78
C GLU A 122 -2.71 16.24 -1.37
N GLU A 123 -1.48 16.14 -1.90
CA GLU A 123 -0.52 15.08 -1.54
C GLU A 123 0.92 15.60 -1.47
N PHE A 124 1.73 14.98 -0.60
CA PHE A 124 3.16 15.28 -0.54
C PHE A 124 3.84 14.79 -1.83
N GLU A 125 4.85 15.54 -2.29
CA GLU A 125 5.52 15.21 -3.54
C GLU A 125 6.27 13.88 -3.44
N ASP A 126 6.92 13.59 -2.32
CA ASP A 126 7.65 12.34 -2.09
C ASP A 126 6.73 11.11 -2.11
N ASP A 127 5.55 11.19 -1.50
CA ASP A 127 4.50 10.15 -1.58
C ASP A 127 4.07 9.92 -3.03
N PHE A 128 3.86 11.01 -3.79
CA PHE A 128 3.53 10.91 -5.22
C PHE A 128 4.67 10.26 -6.02
N ARG A 129 5.94 10.67 -5.79
CA ARG A 129 7.10 10.11 -6.51
C ARG A 129 7.32 8.64 -6.19
N TYR A 130 7.08 8.24 -4.94
CA TYR A 130 7.11 6.84 -4.56
C TYR A 130 6.05 6.04 -5.32
N ALA A 131 4.81 6.55 -5.34
CA ALA A 131 3.71 5.93 -6.09
C ALA A 131 3.99 5.84 -7.59
N ASP A 132 4.48 6.92 -8.20
CA ASP A 132 4.79 7.00 -9.63
C ASP A 132 5.81 5.93 -10.03
N PHE A 133 6.88 5.78 -9.25
CA PHE A 133 7.85 4.70 -9.46
C PHE A 133 7.19 3.32 -9.39
N LEU A 134 6.39 3.04 -8.35
CA LEU A 134 5.72 1.74 -8.20
C LEU A 134 4.76 1.45 -9.35
N HIS A 135 4.03 2.48 -9.83
CA HIS A 135 3.13 2.34 -10.96
C HIS A 135 3.90 2.01 -12.25
N GLU A 136 4.95 2.76 -12.58
CA GLU A 136 5.78 2.48 -13.75
C GLU A 136 6.45 1.10 -13.66
N HIS A 137 6.92 0.72 -12.46
CA HIS A 137 7.52 -0.59 -12.22
C HIS A 137 6.57 -1.76 -12.46
N LEU A 138 5.29 -1.61 -12.09
CA LEU A 138 4.25 -2.63 -12.29
C LEU A 138 3.78 -2.73 -13.74
N LEU A 139 3.82 -1.60 -14.47
CA LEU A 139 3.36 -1.49 -15.85
C LEU A 139 4.46 -1.82 -16.87
N ALA A 140 5.72 -1.90 -16.43
CA ALA A 140 6.81 -2.40 -17.24
C ALA A 140 6.47 -3.81 -17.78
N GLU A 141 6.51 -3.95 -19.11
CA GLU A 141 6.22 -5.23 -19.79
C GLU A 141 7.39 -6.22 -19.70
N THR A 142 8.56 -5.73 -19.28
CA THR A 142 9.80 -6.51 -19.20
C THR A 142 10.43 -6.38 -17.82
N LYS A 143 11.34 -7.30 -17.49
CA LYS A 143 12.14 -7.23 -16.26
C LYS A 143 13.30 -6.22 -16.32
N HIS A 144 13.48 -5.58 -17.47
CA HIS A 144 14.48 -4.54 -17.66
C HIS A 144 13.87 -3.17 -17.35
N PRO A 145 14.68 -2.22 -16.83
CA PRO A 145 14.30 -0.83 -16.70
C PRO A 145 13.58 -0.29 -17.92
N SER A 146 12.36 0.20 -17.71
CA SER A 146 11.61 0.95 -18.72
C SER A 146 11.97 2.44 -18.68
N PRO A 147 11.76 3.18 -19.79
CA PRO A 147 11.91 4.64 -19.79
C PRO A 147 10.98 5.33 -18.78
N GLY A 148 9.85 4.71 -18.43
CA GLY A 148 8.95 5.19 -17.40
C GLY A 148 9.57 5.12 -16.01
N GLU A 149 10.12 3.94 -15.65
CA GLU A 149 10.84 3.74 -14.39
C GLU A 149 12.06 4.66 -14.27
N GLU A 150 12.84 4.82 -15.35
CA GLU A 150 13.98 5.73 -15.39
C GLU A 150 13.60 7.18 -15.06
N ARG A 151 12.50 7.67 -15.64
CA ARG A 151 12.00 9.02 -15.32
C ARG A 151 11.50 9.11 -13.88
N ALA A 152 10.73 8.12 -13.43
CA ALA A 152 10.13 8.14 -12.11
C ALA A 152 11.19 8.11 -11.00
N ILE A 153 12.22 7.26 -11.13
CA ILE A 153 13.31 7.19 -10.14
C ILE A 153 14.14 8.47 -10.12
N ALA A 154 14.44 9.06 -11.29
CA ALA A 154 15.17 10.33 -11.36
C ALA A 154 14.38 11.47 -10.71
N ALA A 155 13.07 11.53 -10.94
CA ALA A 155 12.19 12.52 -10.30
C ALA A 155 12.10 12.31 -8.79
N PHE A 156 12.08 11.06 -8.31
CA PHE A 156 12.07 10.75 -6.88
C PHE A 156 13.38 11.16 -6.20
N GLN A 157 14.52 10.91 -6.85
CA GLN A 157 15.83 11.38 -6.39
C GLN A 157 15.89 12.90 -6.28
N GLN A 158 15.38 13.62 -7.28
CA GLN A 158 15.37 15.08 -7.29
C GLN A 158 14.54 15.66 -6.12
N CYS A 159 13.38 15.06 -5.83
CA CYS A 159 12.50 15.50 -4.74
C CYS A 159 13.09 15.22 -3.35
N SER A 160 13.76 14.07 -3.17
CA SER A 160 14.27 13.63 -1.86
C SER A 160 15.51 14.38 -1.38
N GLY A 161 16.22 15.09 -2.29
CA GLY A 161 17.42 15.84 -1.97
C GLY A 161 18.53 15.01 -1.31
N ASP A 162 19.42 15.68 -0.57
CA ASP A 162 20.62 15.05 0.03
C ASP A 162 20.33 14.21 1.27
N SER A 163 19.17 14.41 1.94
CA SER A 163 18.77 13.63 3.11
C SER A 163 18.37 12.20 2.77
N GLY A 164 17.97 11.95 1.50
CA GLY A 164 17.52 10.65 1.04
C GLY A 164 16.20 10.20 1.68
N SER A 165 15.75 9.01 1.27
CA SER A 165 14.59 8.30 1.84
C SER A 165 14.85 6.80 1.75
N PRO A 166 14.57 5.99 2.79
CA PRO A 166 14.67 4.53 2.68
C PRO A 166 13.80 3.96 1.55
N ARG A 167 12.63 4.53 1.30
CA ARG A 167 11.77 4.16 0.16
C ARG A 167 12.47 4.42 -1.18
N LEU A 168 13.12 5.57 -1.34
CA LEU A 168 13.91 5.86 -2.53
C LEU A 168 15.06 4.85 -2.71
N ALA A 169 15.77 4.51 -1.63
CA ALA A 169 16.85 3.53 -1.68
C ALA A 169 16.34 2.15 -2.11
N VAL A 170 15.19 1.71 -1.58
CA VAL A 170 14.53 0.46 -2.01
C VAL A 170 14.15 0.51 -3.49
N CYS A 171 13.52 1.59 -3.95
CA CYS A 171 13.16 1.76 -5.36
C CYS A 171 14.39 1.73 -6.28
N ALA A 172 15.48 2.40 -5.89
CA ALA A 172 16.72 2.40 -6.64
C ALA A 172 17.36 1.00 -6.71
N ALA A 173 17.32 0.24 -5.61
CA ALA A 173 17.82 -1.13 -5.59
C ALA A 173 16.97 -2.06 -6.47
N LEU A 174 15.63 -1.94 -6.42
CA LEU A 174 14.70 -2.67 -7.30
C LEU A 174 14.94 -2.35 -8.78
N PHE A 175 15.16 -1.07 -9.09
CA PHE A 175 15.45 -0.59 -10.44
C PHE A 175 16.75 -1.19 -10.98
N ASN A 176 17.83 -1.12 -10.19
CA ASN A 176 19.15 -1.61 -10.58
C ASN A 176 19.31 -3.14 -10.44
N ARG A 177 18.35 -3.82 -9.80
CA ARG A 177 18.43 -5.24 -9.43
C ARG A 177 19.67 -5.53 -8.58
N ASP A 178 19.96 -4.62 -7.65
CA ASP A 178 21.11 -4.69 -6.75
C ASP A 178 20.69 -5.36 -5.43
N GLN A 179 21.18 -6.57 -5.21
CA GLN A 179 20.85 -7.38 -4.04
C GLN A 179 21.34 -6.72 -2.74
N ASP A 180 22.60 -6.30 -2.70
CA ASP A 180 23.21 -5.78 -1.47
C ASP A 180 22.58 -4.43 -1.10
N ALA A 181 22.30 -3.59 -2.09
CA ALA A 181 21.60 -2.33 -1.88
C ALA A 181 20.15 -2.54 -1.42
N PHE A 182 19.46 -3.57 -1.93
CA PHE A 182 18.09 -3.87 -1.53
C PHE A 182 18.02 -4.34 -0.09
N ASP A 183 18.91 -5.26 0.31
CA ASP A 183 18.94 -5.79 1.68
C ASP A 183 19.23 -4.67 2.70
N ALA A 184 20.18 -3.77 2.39
CA ALA A 184 20.48 -2.62 3.23
C ALA A 184 19.30 -1.64 3.32
N ALA A 185 18.72 -1.27 2.18
CA ALA A 185 17.61 -0.30 2.14
C ALA A 185 16.34 -0.83 2.82
N LEU A 186 16.06 -2.13 2.73
CA LEU A 186 14.94 -2.76 3.42
C LEU A 186 15.13 -2.74 4.94
N GLU A 187 16.35 -2.97 5.43
CA GLU A 187 16.64 -2.87 6.87
C GLU A 187 16.46 -1.43 7.37
N ASP A 188 16.95 -0.43 6.63
CA ASP A 188 16.75 0.98 6.96
C ASP A 188 15.26 1.35 7.00
N LEU A 189 14.48 0.86 6.02
CA LEU A 189 13.02 1.05 6.00
C LEU A 189 12.33 0.39 7.21
N LEU A 190 12.78 -0.79 7.64
CA LEU A 190 12.26 -1.45 8.84
C LEU A 190 12.62 -0.68 10.13
N VAL A 191 13.81 -0.08 10.19
CA VAL A 191 14.23 0.77 11.31
C VAL A 191 13.36 2.03 11.40
N GLU A 192 13.14 2.71 10.26
CA GLU A 192 12.27 3.87 10.15
C GLU A 192 10.84 3.51 10.57
N ARG A 193 10.28 2.45 9.99
CA ARG A 193 8.93 1.96 10.30
C ARG A 193 8.75 1.65 11.78
N ALA A 194 9.73 1.01 12.41
CA ALA A 194 9.68 0.72 13.83
C ALA A 194 9.80 2.00 14.68
N ALA A 195 10.54 3.02 14.22
CA ALA A 195 10.65 4.31 14.89
C ALA A 195 9.34 5.11 14.82
N GLU A 196 8.64 5.09 13.68
CA GLU A 196 7.32 5.72 13.51
C GLU A 196 6.34 5.27 14.62
N PHE A 197 6.24 3.97 14.86
CA PHE A 197 5.35 3.43 15.88
C PHE A 197 5.81 3.70 17.32
N ARG A 198 7.12 3.69 17.58
CA ARG A 198 7.67 4.01 18.91
C ARG A 198 7.47 5.48 19.28
N ASN A 199 7.58 6.37 18.29
CA ASN A 199 7.53 7.82 18.48
C ASN A 199 6.12 8.39 18.26
N ALA A 200 5.16 7.55 17.84
CA ALA A 200 3.79 7.96 17.65
C ALA A 200 3.17 8.45 18.97
N GLY A 201 2.52 9.61 18.91
CA GLY A 201 1.60 10.06 19.95
C GLY A 201 0.32 9.20 19.98
N PRO A 202 -0.72 9.64 20.72
CA PRO A 202 -2.03 8.99 20.68
C PRO A 202 -2.52 8.80 19.25
N ALA A 203 -2.79 7.55 18.85
CA ALA A 203 -3.17 7.22 17.48
C ALA A 203 -4.57 7.76 17.14
N LEU A 204 -4.68 8.48 16.02
CA LEU A 204 -5.97 8.93 15.47
C LEU A 204 -6.88 7.74 15.09
N HIS A 205 -6.28 6.62 14.69
CA HIS A 205 -6.96 5.35 14.40
C HIS A 205 -6.33 4.22 15.22
N PRO A 206 -6.79 4.00 16.47
CA PRO A 206 -6.20 3.02 17.37
C PRO A 206 -6.17 1.59 16.81
N GLU A 207 -7.22 1.17 16.10
CA GLU A 207 -7.32 -0.16 15.50
C GLU A 207 -6.29 -0.38 14.38
N ARG A 208 -6.09 0.63 13.52
CA ARG A 208 -5.04 0.60 12.48
C ARG A 208 -3.66 0.55 13.11
N PHE A 209 -3.42 1.34 14.14
CA PHE A 209 -2.15 1.35 14.86
C PHE A 209 -1.84 -0.01 15.50
N LEU A 210 -2.81 -0.61 16.19
CA LEU A 210 -2.67 -1.89 16.87
C LEU A 210 -2.52 -3.09 15.92
N THR A 211 -2.80 -2.91 14.64
CA THR A 211 -2.66 -3.96 13.62
C THR A 211 -1.38 -3.75 12.81
N GLU A 212 -1.22 -2.60 12.17
CA GLU A 212 -0.09 -2.31 11.28
C GLU A 212 1.27 -2.20 12.00
N SER A 213 1.29 -2.08 13.33
CA SER A 213 2.53 -2.16 14.13
C SER A 213 3.12 -3.57 14.22
N HIS A 214 2.33 -4.59 13.90
CA HIS A 214 2.76 -5.98 13.92
C HIS A 214 2.94 -6.58 12.53
N VAL A 215 2.24 -6.06 11.51
CA VAL A 215 2.32 -6.54 10.13
C VAL A 215 2.53 -5.38 9.16
N PHE A 216 3.66 -5.39 8.47
CA PHE A 216 4.07 -4.35 7.54
C PHE A 216 3.72 -4.74 6.09
N ILE A 217 2.52 -4.33 5.64
CA ILE A 217 1.98 -4.67 4.32
C ILE A 217 2.81 -4.10 3.17
N GLU A 218 3.31 -2.87 3.29
CA GLU A 218 4.22 -2.27 2.31
C GLU A 218 5.50 -3.12 2.17
N GLY A 219 6.10 -3.55 3.28
CA GLY A 219 7.25 -4.46 3.23
C GLY A 219 6.94 -5.78 2.53
N LEU A 220 5.80 -6.43 2.82
CA LEU A 220 5.38 -7.66 2.14
C LEU A 220 5.24 -7.47 0.62
N ALA A 221 4.67 -6.34 0.21
CA ALA A 221 4.55 -5.98 -1.20
C ALA A 221 5.93 -5.73 -1.85
N LEU A 222 6.85 -5.05 -1.17
CA LEU A 222 8.20 -4.79 -1.66
C LEU A 222 9.02 -6.07 -1.84
N LEU A 223 8.90 -7.04 -0.90
CA LEU A 223 9.51 -8.36 -1.05
C LEU A 223 9.00 -9.08 -2.31
N ARG A 224 7.70 -8.97 -2.60
CA ARG A 224 7.10 -9.54 -3.81
C ARG A 224 7.65 -8.91 -5.09
N LEU A 225 7.84 -7.59 -5.11
CA LEU A 225 8.44 -6.87 -6.24
C LEU A 225 9.91 -7.26 -6.43
N ALA A 226 10.66 -7.40 -5.34
CA ALA A 226 12.06 -7.84 -5.36
C ALA A 226 12.20 -9.24 -5.99
N GLU A 227 11.38 -10.19 -5.54
CA GLU A 227 11.32 -11.55 -6.09
C GLU A 227 10.98 -11.55 -7.59
N ASP A 228 10.04 -10.72 -8.02
CA ASP A 228 9.69 -10.59 -9.45
C ASP A 228 10.88 -10.08 -10.30
N ARG A 229 11.71 -9.19 -9.73
CA ARG A 229 12.97 -8.71 -10.33
C ARG A 229 14.16 -9.66 -10.16
N GLY A 230 13.93 -10.82 -9.58
CA GLY A 230 14.93 -11.88 -9.42
C GLY A 230 15.92 -11.63 -8.29
N LEU A 231 15.57 -10.75 -7.35
CA LEU A 231 16.29 -10.62 -6.09
C LEU A 231 15.89 -11.76 -5.14
N HIS A 232 16.79 -12.12 -4.26
CA HIS A 232 16.57 -13.10 -3.21
C HIS A 232 16.04 -12.40 -1.96
N THR A 233 15.08 -13.05 -1.31
CA THR A 233 14.51 -12.59 -0.04
C THR A 233 14.67 -13.71 1.00
N GLN A 234 14.87 -13.31 2.26
CA GLN A 234 14.90 -14.25 3.39
C GLN A 234 13.51 -14.87 3.57
N PRO A 235 13.36 -16.05 4.21
CA PRO A 235 12.04 -16.63 4.47
C PRO A 235 11.15 -15.80 5.41
N GLU A 236 11.76 -15.00 6.29
CA GLU A 236 11.08 -14.23 7.32
C GLU A 236 11.83 -12.93 7.64
N TYR A 237 11.09 -11.86 7.90
CA TYR A 237 11.61 -10.57 8.35
C TYR A 237 10.73 -10.03 9.49
N ARG A 238 11.26 -9.08 10.25
CA ARG A 238 10.49 -8.38 11.29
C ARG A 238 9.23 -7.74 10.68
N MET A 239 8.08 -7.93 11.33
CA MET A 239 6.75 -7.47 10.88
C MET A 239 6.28 -8.05 9.52
N MET A 240 7.01 -9.00 8.93
CA MET A 240 6.67 -9.62 7.66
C MET A 240 6.74 -11.15 7.84
N PRO A 241 5.77 -11.72 8.57
CA PRO A 241 5.80 -13.13 8.94
C PRO A 241 5.79 -14.00 7.69
N GLY A 242 6.61 -15.05 7.68
CA GLY A 242 6.74 -15.93 6.51
C GLY A 242 5.42 -16.57 6.09
N LEU A 243 4.46 -16.69 7.01
CA LEU A 243 3.13 -17.23 6.75
C LEU A 243 2.28 -16.31 5.86
N ALA A 244 2.45 -14.98 5.94
CA ALA A 244 1.71 -14.00 5.13
C ALA A 244 2.19 -13.96 3.66
N ARG A 245 3.31 -14.63 3.36
CA ARG A 245 3.94 -14.65 2.03
C ARG A 245 3.60 -15.87 1.20
N ARG A 246 3.03 -16.92 1.82
CA ARG A 246 2.72 -18.21 1.20
C ARG A 246 1.37 -18.22 0.53
#